data_AF-A0A7V9MZ11-F1
#
_entry.id   AF-A0A7V9MZ11-F1
#
_cell.length_a   1.000
_cell.length_b   1.000
_cell.length_c   1.000
_cell.angle_alpha   90.00
_cell.angle_beta   90.00
_cell.angle_gamma   90.00
#
_symmetry.space_group_name_H-M   'P 1'
#
loop_
_entity.id
_entity.type
_entity.pdbx_description
1 polymer ?
#
loop_
_entity_poly.entity_id
_entity_poly.type
_entity_poly.pdbx_seq_one_letter_code
_entity_poly.pdbx_strand_id
1 'polypeptide(L)'
;MAAASRPAAGGKIEIEAADDFVITGQTQITSATFIGVITGAIPTVGEVAVEIYRVFPFDSVIPPSGNVPTRANSPSDVAYDTRDSGLATLSFLTSTLSPNFTAQNSVLNGINKSPNQTTGGEGPVSGMEVQFTVNFVTPFDLATNHYFFIPQVQITGGEFYWLSSVRPIVAPGTPFAPDLQAWTRNANLDPDWLRIGTDIVGGDPPPTFDEAFTLTGQTVAVPEPASLPLLAAGLSALVFARRRKKTA
;
A
#
# COMPACT_ATOMS: atom_id res chain seq x y z
N MET A 1 4.91 16.72 1.65
CA MET A 1 4.02 16.34 2.75
C MET A 1 4.63 15.17 3.48
N ALA A 2 4.18 14.85 4.69
CA ALA A 2 4.54 13.61 5.37
C ALA A 2 3.39 13.08 6.22
N ALA A 3 3.18 11.78 6.26
CA ALA A 3 2.08 11.17 7.02
C ALA A 3 2.63 10.13 8.00
N ALA A 4 2.21 10.20 9.26
CA ALA A 4 2.65 9.23 10.25
C ALA A 4 2.12 7.83 9.91
N SER A 5 2.95 6.81 10.13
CA SER A 5 2.53 5.42 9.97
C SER A 5 3.30 4.51 10.93
N ARG A 6 2.60 3.86 11.85
CA ARG A 6 3.18 3.06 12.93
C ARG A 6 2.17 2.05 13.51
N PRO A 7 2.67 0.91 14.02
CA PRO A 7 1.83 -0.01 14.79
C PRO A 7 1.46 0.60 16.15
N ALA A 8 0.44 0.03 16.79
CA ALA A 8 0.14 0.34 18.18
C ALA A 8 1.25 -0.19 19.11
N ALA A 9 2.04 0.72 19.67
CA ALA A 9 3.14 0.35 20.57
C ALA A 9 3.51 1.48 21.53
N GLY A 10 4.04 1.12 22.71
CA GLY A 10 4.58 2.10 23.67
C GLY A 10 3.56 3.14 24.18
N GLY A 11 2.28 2.76 24.25
CA GLY A 11 1.19 3.65 24.64
C GLY A 11 0.68 4.57 23.52
N LYS A 12 1.22 4.45 22.30
CA LYS A 12 0.70 5.14 21.12
C LYS A 12 -0.35 4.26 20.44
N ILE A 13 -1.39 4.90 19.90
CA ILE A 13 -2.33 4.23 19.00
C ILE A 13 -1.69 3.98 17.64
N GLU A 14 -2.22 2.98 16.95
CA GLU A 14 -1.93 2.72 15.55
C GLU A 14 -2.36 3.90 14.66
N ILE A 15 -1.53 4.16 13.66
CA ILE A 15 -1.80 5.07 12.56
C ILE A 15 -1.29 4.40 11.31
N GLU A 16 -2.09 4.43 10.26
CA GLU A 16 -1.71 3.86 8.98
C GLU A 16 -1.79 4.93 7.91
N ALA A 17 -0.77 4.97 7.05
CA ALA A 17 -0.78 5.70 5.81
C ALA A 17 -0.71 4.70 4.65
N ALA A 18 -1.46 4.97 3.59
CA ALA A 18 -1.68 4.04 2.49
C ALA A 18 -1.55 4.76 1.15
N ASP A 19 -0.91 4.09 0.20
CA ASP A 19 -0.84 4.55 -1.19
C ASP A 19 -0.98 3.39 -2.17
N ASP A 20 -1.48 3.65 -3.36
CA ASP A 20 -1.99 2.60 -4.24
C ASP A 20 -1.02 2.11 -5.31
N PHE A 21 -1.26 0.88 -5.76
CA PHE A 21 -0.59 0.29 -6.91
C PHE A 21 -1.50 -0.71 -7.62
N VAL A 22 -1.17 -1.02 -8.87
CA VAL A 22 -1.95 -1.95 -9.71
C VAL A 22 -1.10 -3.16 -10.06
N ILE A 23 -1.69 -4.34 -9.91
CA ILE A 23 -1.18 -5.61 -10.41
C ILE A 23 -2.00 -6.02 -11.63
N THR A 24 -1.36 -6.20 -12.78
CA THR A 24 -2.02 -6.54 -14.05
C THR A 24 -2.00 -8.04 -14.37
N GLY A 25 -1.15 -8.82 -13.69
CA GLY A 25 -1.08 -10.27 -13.74
C GLY A 25 -0.59 -10.82 -12.41
N GLN A 26 -0.94 -12.06 -12.06
CA GLN A 26 -0.58 -12.63 -10.76
C GLN A 26 0.92 -12.48 -10.47
N THR A 27 1.25 -11.82 -9.36
CA THR A 27 2.61 -11.38 -9.06
C THR A 27 2.97 -11.68 -7.62
N GLN A 28 4.16 -12.25 -7.43
CA GLN A 28 4.76 -12.39 -6.12
C GLN A 28 5.63 -11.16 -5.82
N ILE A 29 5.23 -10.34 -4.86
CA ILE A 29 6.01 -9.19 -4.38
C ILE A 29 7.01 -9.68 -3.34
N THR A 30 8.29 -9.49 -3.61
CA THR A 30 9.40 -10.06 -2.82
C THR A 30 10.14 -9.00 -2.01
N SER A 31 10.09 -7.74 -2.41
CA SER A 31 10.66 -6.63 -1.65
C SER A 31 9.97 -5.31 -1.94
N ALA A 32 10.15 -4.35 -1.05
CA ALA A 32 9.74 -2.97 -1.26
C ALA A 32 10.79 -2.00 -0.72
N THR A 33 10.78 -0.77 -1.24
CA THR A 33 11.43 0.36 -0.58
C THR A 33 10.41 1.43 -0.30
N PHE A 34 10.61 2.18 0.77
CA PHE A 34 9.83 3.39 1.05
C PHE A 34 10.70 4.41 1.77
N ILE A 35 10.40 5.69 1.59
CA ILE A 35 11.21 6.80 2.10
C ILE A 35 10.41 7.59 3.12
N GLY A 36 11.00 7.88 4.27
CA GLY A 36 10.35 8.67 5.30
C GLY A 36 11.30 9.51 6.13
N VAL A 37 10.72 10.28 7.05
CA VAL A 37 11.45 11.05 8.05
C VAL A 37 11.29 10.38 9.40
N ILE A 38 12.41 10.08 10.05
CA ILE A 38 12.45 9.68 11.46
C ILE A 38 12.77 10.92 12.30
N THR A 39 11.87 11.25 13.22
CA THR A 39 12.05 12.35 14.18
C THR A 39 12.62 11.85 15.50
N GLY A 40 12.99 12.77 16.40
CA GLY A 40 13.53 12.46 17.72
C GLY A 40 15.03 12.69 17.84
N ALA A 41 15.52 12.82 19.07
CA ALA A 41 16.93 13.11 19.34
C ALA A 41 17.83 11.87 19.20
N ILE A 42 17.35 10.72 19.68
CA ILE A 42 18.04 9.42 19.61
C ILE A 42 16.98 8.35 19.27
N PRO A 43 16.40 8.38 18.07
CA PRO A 43 15.35 7.44 17.72
C PRO A 43 15.94 6.06 17.43
N THR A 44 15.18 5.02 17.79
CA THR A 44 15.50 3.64 17.39
C THR A 44 14.31 3.00 16.70
N VAL A 45 14.58 2.32 15.58
CA VAL A 45 13.59 1.50 14.88
C VAL A 45 13.42 0.19 15.64
N GLY A 46 12.18 -0.14 16.01
CA GLY A 46 11.82 -1.41 16.63
C GLY A 46 11.35 -2.40 15.57
N GLU A 47 10.06 -2.35 15.29
CA GLU A 47 9.37 -3.18 14.31
C GLU A 47 9.06 -2.43 13.01
N VAL A 48 9.12 -3.15 11.90
CA VAL A 48 8.55 -2.74 10.60
C VAL A 48 7.52 -3.79 10.18
N ALA A 49 6.32 -3.31 9.87
CA ALA A 49 5.25 -4.10 9.30
C ALA A 49 4.83 -3.52 7.95
N VAL A 50 4.28 -4.37 7.10
CA VAL A 50 3.70 -4.01 5.81
C VAL A 50 2.38 -4.73 5.67
N GLU A 51 1.34 -3.97 5.36
CA GLU A 51 0.02 -4.52 5.04
C GLU A 51 -0.36 -4.20 3.60
N ILE A 52 -1.16 -5.10 3.02
CA ILE A 52 -1.79 -4.91 1.72
C ILE A 52 -3.29 -4.84 1.93
N TYR A 53 -3.93 -3.81 1.38
CA TYR A 53 -5.39 -3.68 1.36
C TYR A 53 -5.90 -3.72 -0.07
N ARG A 54 -7.16 -4.11 -0.25
CA ARG A 54 -7.85 -3.94 -1.53
C ARG A 54 -8.64 -2.63 -1.53
N VAL A 55 -9.04 -2.18 -2.71
CA VAL A 55 -9.94 -1.02 -2.83
C VAL A 55 -11.34 -1.38 -2.33
N PHE A 56 -11.95 -0.50 -1.52
CA PHE A 56 -13.35 -0.62 -1.09
C PHE A 56 -14.29 -0.83 -2.31
N PRO A 57 -15.28 -1.75 -2.25
CA PRO A 57 -15.80 -2.42 -1.05
C PRO A 57 -15.28 -3.83 -0.80
N PHE A 58 -14.17 -4.25 -1.43
CA PHE A 58 -13.55 -5.53 -1.06
C PHE A 58 -13.20 -5.54 0.44
N ASP A 59 -13.26 -6.72 1.08
CA ASP A 59 -12.95 -6.90 2.51
C ASP A 59 -13.63 -5.91 3.47
N SER A 60 -14.82 -5.44 3.11
CA SER A 60 -15.51 -4.39 3.86
C SER A 60 -16.95 -4.77 4.16
N VAL A 61 -17.47 -4.27 5.28
CA VAL A 61 -18.89 -4.36 5.62
C VAL A 61 -19.65 -3.22 4.94
N ILE A 62 -20.85 -3.52 4.43
CA ILE A 62 -21.78 -2.54 3.85
C ILE A 62 -23.02 -2.56 4.74
N PRO A 63 -23.44 -1.44 5.38
CA PRO A 63 -23.43 -0.05 4.88
C PRO A 63 -22.30 0.86 5.44
N PRO A 64 -22.07 2.05 4.84
CA PRO A 64 -21.05 3.00 5.28
C PRO A 64 -21.28 3.46 6.73
N SER A 65 -20.19 3.66 7.48
CA SER A 65 -20.23 4.12 8.88
C SER A 65 -20.73 5.56 9.07
N GLY A 66 -20.66 6.38 8.01
CA GLY A 66 -20.93 7.82 8.08
C GLY A 66 -19.84 8.64 8.78
N ASN A 67 -18.72 8.04 9.18
CA ASN A 67 -17.65 8.73 9.90
C ASN A 67 -16.71 9.53 9.00
N VAL A 68 -16.75 9.35 7.68
CA VAL A 68 -15.84 9.98 6.72
C VAL A 68 -16.60 10.60 5.54
N PRO A 69 -16.05 11.64 4.88
CA PRO A 69 -16.71 12.26 3.73
C PRO A 69 -16.98 11.31 2.56
N THR A 70 -16.08 10.34 2.33
CA THR A 70 -16.24 9.32 1.29
C THR A 70 -15.45 8.05 1.60
N ARG A 71 -15.97 6.92 1.17
CA ARG A 71 -15.26 5.62 1.09
C ARG A 71 -14.91 5.23 -0.34
N ALA A 72 -15.35 6.01 -1.34
CA ALA A 72 -15.10 5.71 -2.74
C ALA A 72 -13.60 5.69 -3.00
N ASN A 73 -13.11 4.58 -3.55
CA ASN A 73 -11.70 4.32 -3.83
C ASN A 73 -10.78 4.37 -2.58
N SER A 74 -11.33 4.21 -1.37
CA SER A 74 -10.54 4.07 -0.15
C SER A 74 -9.96 2.66 -0.01
N PRO A 75 -8.97 2.43 0.86
CA PRO A 75 -8.65 1.09 1.31
C PRO A 75 -9.86 0.40 1.99
N SER A 76 -9.83 -0.93 2.01
CA SER A 76 -10.82 -1.79 2.65
C SER A 76 -10.84 -1.67 4.17
N ASP A 77 -11.85 -2.26 4.81
CA ASP A 77 -11.93 -2.28 6.29
C ASP A 77 -10.82 -3.13 6.92
N VAL A 78 -10.48 -4.24 6.27
CA VAL A 78 -9.55 -5.25 6.78
C VAL A 78 -8.36 -5.40 5.83
N ALA A 79 -7.18 -5.61 6.41
CA ALA A 79 -5.98 -5.99 5.68
C ALA A 79 -6.23 -7.28 4.90
N TYR A 80 -5.86 -7.28 3.63
CA TYR A 80 -5.91 -8.47 2.80
C TYR A 80 -4.80 -9.45 3.17
N ASP A 81 -3.59 -8.94 3.45
CA ASP A 81 -2.44 -9.73 3.89
C ASP A 81 -1.41 -8.84 4.61
N THR A 82 -0.60 -9.42 5.52
CA THR A 82 0.35 -8.69 6.39
C THR A 82 1.70 -9.39 6.50
N ARG A 83 2.79 -8.63 6.53
CA ARG A 83 4.14 -9.08 6.88
C ARG A 83 4.71 -8.20 7.98
N ASP A 84 5.45 -8.81 8.89
CA ASP A 84 5.95 -8.20 10.11
C ASP A 84 7.33 -8.77 10.46
N SER A 85 8.26 -7.86 10.75
CA SER A 85 9.61 -8.16 11.22
C SER A 85 9.65 -8.84 12.59
N GLY A 86 8.75 -8.49 13.51
CA GLY A 86 8.59 -9.10 14.83
C GLY A 86 8.13 -10.56 14.74
N LEU A 87 7.43 -10.91 13.65
CA LEU A 87 7.02 -12.28 13.31
C LEU A 87 7.98 -12.97 12.32
N ALA A 88 9.11 -12.33 11.97
CA ALA A 88 10.11 -12.83 11.02
C ALA A 88 9.55 -13.18 9.63
N THR A 89 8.43 -12.57 9.22
CA THR A 89 7.85 -12.75 7.88
C THR A 89 8.39 -11.74 6.87
N LEU A 90 9.05 -10.68 7.36
CA LEU A 90 9.94 -9.81 6.59
C LEU A 90 11.24 -9.53 7.36
N SER A 91 12.25 -9.06 6.63
CA SER A 91 13.45 -8.43 7.19
C SER A 91 13.60 -7.03 6.60
N PHE A 92 14.33 -6.14 7.27
CA PHE A 92 14.51 -4.78 6.77
C PHE A 92 15.92 -4.25 7.00
N LEU A 93 16.27 -3.25 6.19
CA LEU A 93 17.46 -2.42 6.32
C LEU A 93 17.05 -0.95 6.22
N THR A 94 17.83 -0.08 6.84
CA THR A 94 17.65 1.37 6.76
C THR A 94 18.90 2.02 6.19
N SER A 95 18.72 2.96 5.26
CA SER A 95 19.80 3.82 4.76
C SER A 95 19.42 5.28 4.96
N THR A 96 20.27 6.03 5.67
CA THR A 96 20.11 7.49 5.77
C THR A 96 20.38 8.13 4.41
N LEU A 97 19.41 8.87 3.89
CA LEU A 97 19.54 9.67 2.67
C LEU A 97 20.03 11.09 3.00
N SER A 98 19.46 11.68 4.04
CA SER A 98 19.87 12.98 4.57
C SER A 98 19.78 12.99 6.10
N PRO A 99 20.79 13.50 6.83
CA PRO A 99 20.71 13.63 8.28
C PRO A 99 19.70 14.71 8.71
N ASN A 100 19.36 15.64 7.83
CA ASN A 100 18.41 16.71 8.10
C ASN A 100 17.54 16.95 6.87
N PHE A 101 16.26 16.62 6.99
CA PHE A 101 15.25 16.85 6.00
C PHE A 101 14.03 17.48 6.66
N THR A 102 13.30 18.33 5.93
CA THR A 102 12.07 18.95 6.41
C THR A 102 10.95 18.74 5.41
N ALA A 103 9.88 18.06 5.84
CA ALA A 103 8.60 18.10 5.16
C ALA A 103 7.84 19.35 5.59
N GLN A 104 7.31 20.12 4.65
CA GLN A 104 6.67 21.41 4.93
C GLN A 104 5.34 21.33 5.68
N ASN A 105 4.70 20.16 5.66
CA ASN A 105 3.51 19.89 6.43
C ASN A 105 3.44 18.39 6.72
N SER A 106 2.76 18.02 7.80
CA SER A 106 2.66 16.66 8.31
C SER A 106 1.24 16.31 8.75
N VAL A 107 0.94 15.02 8.85
CA VAL A 107 -0.26 14.47 9.49
C VAL A 107 0.11 13.46 10.56
N LEU A 108 -0.32 13.67 11.80
CA LEU A 108 -0.06 12.76 12.94
C LEU A 108 -1.30 12.52 13.80
N ASN A 109 -1.85 13.56 14.42
CA ASN A 109 -2.96 13.49 15.36
C ASN A 109 -4.27 14.03 14.78
N GLY A 110 -4.22 14.86 13.74
CA GLY A 110 -5.36 15.53 13.10
C GLY A 110 -6.25 14.62 12.25
N ILE A 111 -6.27 13.32 12.53
CA ILE A 111 -7.07 12.30 11.85
C ILE A 111 -8.39 12.15 12.61
N ASN A 112 -9.37 12.96 12.23
CA ASN A 112 -10.66 13.08 12.92
C ASN A 112 -11.83 12.62 12.04
N LYS A 113 -12.90 12.14 12.68
CA LYS A 113 -14.16 11.84 11.98
C LYS A 113 -14.79 13.11 11.39
N SER A 114 -15.59 12.89 10.35
CA SER A 114 -16.50 13.88 9.81
C SER A 114 -17.45 14.41 10.89
N PRO A 115 -17.73 15.74 10.91
CA PRO A 115 -17.37 16.77 9.92
C PRO A 115 -16.07 17.55 10.22
N ASN A 116 -15.30 17.14 11.22
CA ASN A 116 -14.14 17.89 11.72
C ASN A 116 -12.80 17.36 11.19
N GLN A 117 -12.82 16.61 10.09
CA GLN A 117 -11.65 15.96 9.52
C GLN A 117 -10.63 16.96 8.93
N THR A 118 -11.07 18.13 8.48
CA THR A 118 -10.21 19.13 7.83
C THR A 118 -9.50 19.98 8.87
N THR A 119 -8.24 19.63 9.16
CA THR A 119 -7.41 20.25 10.21
C THR A 119 -6.31 21.14 9.66
N GLY A 120 -5.97 21.00 8.37
CA GLY A 120 -4.82 21.68 7.76
C GLY A 120 -3.48 20.96 7.95
N GLY A 121 -3.45 19.84 8.69
CA GLY A 121 -2.22 19.18 9.11
C GLY A 121 -1.53 19.88 10.29
N GLU A 122 -0.36 19.39 10.69
CA GLU A 122 0.36 19.80 11.90
C GLU A 122 1.60 20.66 11.62
N GLY A 123 1.76 21.12 10.39
CA GLY A 123 2.88 21.96 9.98
C GLY A 123 4.18 21.19 9.76
N PRO A 124 5.30 21.92 9.58
CA PRO A 124 6.56 21.31 9.19
C PRO A 124 7.11 20.31 10.22
N VAL A 125 7.67 19.21 9.72
CA VAL A 125 8.38 18.23 10.54
C VAL A 125 9.78 18.01 9.98
N SER A 126 10.76 17.96 10.89
CA SER A 126 12.18 17.78 10.55
C SER A 126 12.75 16.55 11.24
N GLY A 127 13.68 15.88 10.55
CA GLY A 127 14.38 14.72 11.08
C GLY A 127 15.34 14.13 10.07
N MET A 128 15.73 12.88 10.30
CA MET A 128 16.58 12.13 9.40
C MET A 128 15.72 11.52 8.29
N GLU A 129 16.05 11.81 7.04
CA GLU A 129 15.44 11.15 5.88
C GLU A 129 16.08 9.78 5.71
N VAL A 130 15.25 8.75 5.66
CA VAL A 130 15.67 7.35 5.66
C VAL A 130 14.90 6.61 4.58
N GLN A 131 15.62 5.85 3.77
CA GLN A 131 15.03 4.79 2.97
C GLN A 131 15.00 3.50 3.78
N PHE A 132 13.82 2.88 3.85
CA PHE A 132 13.66 1.51 4.28
C PHE A 132 13.72 0.60 3.06
N THR A 133 14.41 -0.52 3.19
CA THR A 133 14.38 -1.63 2.25
C THR A 133 13.88 -2.85 2.99
N VAL A 134 12.70 -3.35 2.61
CA VAL A 134 12.09 -4.54 3.20
C VAL A 134 12.21 -5.71 2.23
N ASN A 135 12.62 -6.87 2.75
CA ASN A 135 12.64 -8.13 2.02
C ASN A 135 11.62 -9.06 2.65
N PHE A 136 10.62 -9.47 1.87
CA PHE A 136 9.56 -10.36 2.32
C PHE A 136 10.08 -11.80 2.31
N VAL A 137 10.29 -12.38 3.50
CA VAL A 137 10.71 -13.78 3.64
C VAL A 137 9.62 -14.69 3.10
N THR A 138 8.37 -14.32 3.36
CA THR A 138 7.19 -14.86 2.68
C THR A 138 6.69 -13.80 1.70
N PRO A 139 6.80 -13.97 0.38
CA PRO A 139 6.29 -13.00 -0.58
C PRO A 139 4.78 -12.74 -0.43
N PHE A 140 4.30 -11.58 -0.88
CA PHE A 140 2.87 -11.39 -1.12
C PHE A 140 2.50 -11.99 -2.49
N ASP A 141 1.56 -12.91 -2.55
CA ASP A 141 1.04 -13.46 -3.81
C ASP A 141 -0.28 -12.78 -4.18
N LEU A 142 -0.21 -11.84 -5.10
CA LEU A 142 -1.32 -10.95 -5.44
C LEU A 142 -1.85 -11.27 -6.84
N ALA A 143 -3.16 -11.48 -6.94
CA ALA A 143 -3.86 -11.59 -8.22
C ALA A 143 -3.95 -10.22 -8.92
N THR A 144 -4.46 -10.19 -10.15
CA THR A 144 -4.76 -8.93 -10.84
C THR A 144 -5.79 -8.12 -10.07
N ASN A 145 -5.39 -6.96 -9.54
CA ASN A 145 -6.28 -6.03 -8.86
C ASN A 145 -5.59 -4.66 -8.61
N HIS A 146 -6.34 -3.77 -7.98
CA HIS A 146 -5.88 -2.51 -7.41
C HIS A 146 -5.75 -2.68 -5.90
N TYR A 147 -4.56 -2.39 -5.37
CA TYR A 147 -4.19 -2.59 -3.98
C TYR A 147 -3.65 -1.30 -3.37
N PHE A 148 -3.60 -1.26 -2.04
CA PHE A 148 -2.86 -0.28 -1.27
C PHE A 148 -1.69 -0.94 -0.55
N PHE A 149 -0.57 -0.22 -0.48
CA PHE A 149 0.61 -0.56 0.28
C PHE A 149 0.66 0.32 1.55
N ILE A 150 0.77 -0.33 2.72
CA ILE A 150 0.75 0.32 4.03
C ILE A 150 2.03 -0.08 4.79
N PRO A 151 3.11 0.72 4.75
CA PRO A 151 4.27 0.49 5.61
C PRO A 151 4.03 1.10 6.98
N GLN A 152 4.28 0.35 8.04
CA GLN A 152 4.21 0.85 9.41
C GLN A 152 5.59 0.69 10.08
N VAL A 153 6.05 1.72 10.80
CA VAL A 153 7.36 1.70 11.46
C VAL A 153 7.22 2.12 12.92
N GLN A 154 7.58 1.22 13.82
CA GLN A 154 7.69 1.53 15.24
C GLN A 154 8.99 2.29 15.53
N ILE A 155 8.86 3.52 16.02
CA ILE A 155 9.97 4.33 16.49
C ILE A 155 9.87 4.55 18.00
N THR A 156 10.93 4.21 18.72
CA THR A 156 11.11 4.63 20.12
C THR A 156 11.87 5.96 20.15
N GLY A 157 11.41 6.91 20.98
CA GLY A 157 12.05 8.23 21.11
C GLY A 157 11.73 9.23 19.99
N GLY A 158 10.77 8.92 19.12
CA GLY A 158 10.37 9.74 17.98
C GLY A 158 9.14 9.20 17.24
N GLU A 159 8.97 9.63 16.00
CA GLU A 159 7.92 9.17 15.07
C GLU A 159 8.54 8.85 13.71
N PHE A 160 7.88 7.99 12.94
CA PHE A 160 8.12 7.82 11.52
C PHE A 160 7.01 8.51 10.72
N TYR A 161 7.41 9.27 9.70
CA TYR A 161 6.50 9.85 8.73
C TYR A 161 6.88 9.39 7.32
N TRP A 162 5.95 8.77 6.60
CA TRP A 162 6.11 8.45 5.19
C TRP A 162 6.10 9.74 4.37
N LEU A 163 7.07 9.89 3.46
CA LEU A 163 7.22 11.10 2.64
C LEU A 163 6.46 11.00 1.33
N SER A 164 5.75 12.08 1.01
CA SER A 164 5.00 12.18 -0.24
C SER A 164 5.91 12.21 -1.47
N SER A 165 5.41 11.67 -2.58
CA SER A 165 5.94 11.77 -3.93
C SER A 165 5.01 12.59 -4.85
N VAL A 166 5.43 12.77 -6.10
CA VAL A 166 4.67 13.50 -7.12
C VAL A 166 3.54 12.64 -7.66
N ARG A 167 2.34 13.24 -7.70
CA ARG A 167 1.15 12.72 -8.36
C ARG A 167 0.75 13.61 -9.55
N PRO A 168 0.41 13.07 -10.74
CA PRO A 168 0.47 11.65 -11.08
C PRO A 168 1.90 11.13 -11.13
N ILE A 169 2.06 9.82 -10.98
CA ILE A 169 3.37 9.16 -11.10
C ILE A 169 3.99 9.47 -12.47
N VAL A 170 5.24 9.94 -12.48
CA VAL A 170 6.05 10.20 -13.67
C VAL A 170 7.31 9.34 -13.68
N ALA A 171 7.99 9.24 -14.83
CA ALA A 171 9.27 8.55 -14.93
C ALA A 171 10.28 9.11 -13.89
N PRO A 172 11.03 8.25 -13.18
CA PRO A 172 11.24 6.82 -13.43
C PRO A 172 10.18 5.87 -12.85
N GLY A 173 9.13 6.38 -12.22
CA GLY A 173 7.98 5.59 -11.76
C GLY A 173 7.17 5.00 -12.91
N THR A 174 6.23 4.13 -12.58
CA THR A 174 5.32 3.47 -13.56
C THR A 174 3.93 4.09 -13.46
N PRO A 175 3.54 4.97 -14.40
CA PRO A 175 2.20 5.56 -14.39
C PRO A 175 1.13 4.48 -14.57
N PHE A 176 0.02 4.61 -13.84
CA PHE A 176 -1.15 3.76 -13.99
C PHE A 176 -2.45 4.58 -13.87
N ALA A 177 -3.58 3.98 -14.21
CA ALA A 177 -4.89 4.66 -14.18
C ALA A 177 -6.00 3.71 -13.69
N PRO A 178 -6.90 4.16 -12.79
CA PRO A 178 -6.78 5.41 -12.05
C PRO A 178 -5.61 5.35 -11.05
N ASP A 179 -4.87 6.45 -10.96
CA ASP A 179 -3.92 6.75 -9.88
C ASP A 179 -4.75 7.40 -8.76
N LEU A 180 -4.81 6.76 -7.57
CA LEU A 180 -5.53 7.27 -6.41
C LEU A 180 -4.60 8.21 -5.63
N GLN A 181 -5.10 8.84 -4.57
CA GLN A 181 -4.25 9.73 -3.75
C GLN A 181 -3.96 9.05 -2.43
N ALA A 182 -2.95 9.50 -1.70
CA ALA A 182 -2.61 8.96 -0.39
C ALA A 182 -3.76 9.07 0.64
N TRP A 183 -3.91 8.01 1.45
CA TRP A 183 -4.93 7.87 2.50
C TRP A 183 -4.30 7.65 3.87
N THR A 184 -5.03 7.95 4.94
CA THR A 184 -4.64 7.62 6.31
C THR A 184 -5.82 7.28 7.20
N ARG A 185 -5.55 6.51 8.26
CA ARG A 185 -6.47 6.30 9.39
C ARG A 185 -5.71 6.16 10.70
N ASN A 186 -6.44 6.24 11.80
CA ASN A 186 -5.97 5.87 13.13
C ASN A 186 -6.99 4.94 13.79
N ALA A 187 -6.58 4.30 14.89
CA ALA A 187 -7.45 3.35 15.61
C ALA A 187 -8.82 3.91 16.07
N ASN A 188 -8.99 5.24 16.13
CA ASN A 188 -10.28 5.86 16.49
C ASN A 188 -11.20 6.07 15.27
N LEU A 189 -10.64 6.04 14.06
CA LEU A 189 -11.33 6.17 12.79
C LEU A 189 -11.71 4.79 12.20
N ASP A 190 -11.06 3.73 12.64
CA ASP A 190 -11.28 2.37 12.15
C ASP A 190 -12.79 2.01 12.04
N PRO A 191 -13.19 1.37 10.93
CA PRO A 191 -12.35 0.89 9.83
C PRO A 191 -12.15 1.92 8.70
N ASP A 192 -12.57 3.17 8.88
CA ASP A 192 -12.66 4.16 7.81
C ASP A 192 -11.32 4.85 7.50
N TRP A 193 -11.22 5.39 6.29
CA TRP A 193 -10.03 6.07 5.78
C TRP A 193 -10.35 7.49 5.32
N LEU A 194 -9.39 8.39 5.46
CA LEU A 194 -9.45 9.76 4.96
C LEU A 194 -8.36 9.98 3.91
N ARG A 195 -8.67 10.75 2.87
CA ARG A 195 -7.65 11.23 1.92
C ARG A 195 -6.82 12.28 2.62
N ILE A 196 -5.50 12.10 2.66
CA ILE A 196 -4.62 12.98 3.44
C ILE A 196 -4.70 14.41 2.89
N GLY A 197 -4.54 14.56 1.58
CA GLY A 197 -4.59 15.86 0.93
C GLY A 197 -5.99 16.48 0.91
N THR A 198 -6.98 15.75 0.38
CA THR A 198 -8.35 16.28 0.20
C THR A 198 -9.09 16.50 1.51
N ASP A 199 -9.11 15.50 2.39
CA ASP A 199 -10.01 15.52 3.55
C ASP A 199 -9.36 16.20 4.76
N ILE A 200 -8.08 15.92 5.03
CA ILE A 200 -7.37 16.40 6.22
C ILE A 200 -6.71 17.76 5.98
N VAL A 201 -5.82 17.87 4.98
CA VAL A 201 -5.11 19.12 4.68
C VAL A 201 -6.09 20.16 4.12
N GLY A 202 -6.95 19.76 3.19
CA GLY A 202 -7.94 20.63 2.58
C GLY A 202 -7.31 21.75 1.75
N GLY A 203 -8.03 22.87 1.62
CA GLY A 203 -7.69 23.98 0.72
C GLY A 203 -8.53 24.00 -0.55
N ASP A 204 -8.29 24.99 -1.41
CA ASP A 204 -9.00 25.17 -2.68
C ASP A 204 -8.03 25.57 -3.81
N PRO A 205 -7.64 24.64 -4.71
CA PRO A 205 -7.89 23.20 -4.63
C PRO A 205 -7.06 22.54 -3.51
N PRO A 206 -7.52 21.41 -2.93
CA PRO A 206 -6.71 20.67 -1.98
C PRO A 206 -5.50 20.02 -2.68
N PRO A 207 -4.37 19.83 -1.97
CA PRO A 207 -3.25 19.11 -2.52
C PRO A 207 -3.62 17.64 -2.75
N THR A 208 -3.04 17.02 -3.77
CA THR A 208 -3.05 15.56 -3.94
C THR A 208 -1.65 15.09 -4.24
N PHE A 209 -1.26 13.97 -3.65
CA PHE A 209 0.08 13.40 -3.76
C PHE A 209 0.01 11.89 -3.54
N ASP A 210 1.07 11.24 -3.98
CA ASP A 210 1.37 9.83 -3.73
C ASP A 210 2.34 9.75 -2.56
N GLU A 211 2.66 8.56 -2.08
CA GLU A 211 3.73 8.33 -1.12
C GLU A 211 4.96 7.73 -1.81
N ALA A 212 6.15 7.97 -1.26
CA ALA A 212 7.40 7.55 -1.88
C ALA A 212 7.68 6.06 -1.59
N PHE A 213 7.35 5.17 -2.54
CA PHE A 213 7.71 3.76 -2.48
C PHE A 213 8.01 3.12 -3.83
N THR A 214 8.62 1.93 -3.78
CA THR A 214 8.76 1.03 -4.92
C THR A 214 8.47 -0.39 -4.49
N LEU A 215 7.88 -1.18 -5.39
CA LEU A 215 7.67 -2.61 -5.20
C LEU A 215 8.52 -3.39 -6.19
N THR A 216 9.10 -4.49 -5.74
CA THR A 216 9.80 -5.45 -6.58
C THR A 216 9.14 -6.80 -6.43
N GLY A 217 8.88 -7.44 -7.56
CA GLY A 217 8.25 -8.75 -7.61
C GLY A 217 8.45 -9.43 -8.95
N GLN A 218 7.88 -10.63 -9.07
CA GLN A 218 7.90 -11.42 -10.29
C GLN A 218 6.48 -11.84 -10.66
N THR A 219 6.06 -11.53 -11.88
CA THR A 219 4.79 -12.01 -12.41
C THR A 219 4.90 -13.50 -12.70
N VAL A 220 4.04 -14.29 -12.08
CA VAL A 220 3.96 -15.74 -12.29
C VAL A 220 3.29 -15.96 -13.64
N ALA A 221 3.98 -16.64 -14.55
CA ALA A 221 3.38 -17.03 -15.81
C ALA A 221 2.18 -17.94 -15.54
N VAL A 222 0.98 -17.48 -15.91
CA VAL A 222 -0.18 -18.37 -15.96
C VAL A 222 0.08 -19.37 -17.08
N PRO A 223 0.15 -20.69 -16.80
CA PRO A 223 0.32 -21.68 -17.85
C PRO A 223 -0.78 -21.49 -18.88
N GLU A 224 -0.43 -21.38 -20.17
CA GLU A 224 -1.44 -21.26 -21.21
C GLU A 224 -2.47 -22.39 -21.05
N PRO A 225 -3.78 -22.11 -21.22
CA PRO A 225 -4.77 -23.16 -21.22
C PRO A 225 -4.32 -24.25 -22.19
N ALA A 226 -4.43 -25.52 -21.81
CA ALA A 226 -4.09 -26.67 -22.66
C ALA A 226 -5.02 -26.80 -23.90
N SER A 227 -5.65 -25.71 -24.34
CA SER A 227 -6.59 -25.63 -25.45
C SER A 227 -5.97 -26.10 -26.76
N LEU A 228 -4.72 -25.75 -27.05
CA LEU A 228 -4.01 -26.24 -28.24
C LEU A 228 -3.74 -27.76 -28.20
N PRO A 229 -3.16 -28.34 -27.14
CA PRO A 229 -2.99 -29.79 -27.06
C PRO A 229 -4.33 -30.55 -26.98
N LEU A 230 -5.36 -30.00 -26.32
CA LEU A 230 -6.71 -30.59 -26.29
C LEU A 230 -7.40 -30.55 -27.66
N LEU A 231 -7.28 -29.45 -28.40
CA LEU A 231 -7.78 -29.34 -29.77
C LEU A 231 -7.05 -30.32 -30.69
N ALA A 232 -5.72 -30.40 -30.58
CA ALA A 232 -4.91 -31.34 -31.35
C ALA A 232 -5.27 -32.81 -31.02
N ALA A 233 -5.47 -33.14 -29.75
CA ALA A 233 -5.94 -34.46 -29.33
C ALA A 233 -7.34 -34.77 -29.85
N GLY A 234 -8.27 -33.81 -29.79
CA GLY A 234 -9.63 -33.94 -30.31
C GLY A 234 -9.66 -34.15 -31.83
N LEU A 235 -8.89 -33.37 -32.59
CA LEU A 235 -8.77 -33.53 -34.05
C LEU A 235 -8.12 -34.87 -34.41
N SER A 236 -7.10 -35.30 -33.67
CA SER A 236 -6.45 -36.60 -33.87
C SER A 236 -7.41 -37.76 -33.60
N ALA A 237 -8.22 -37.69 -32.54
CA ALA A 237 -9.25 -38.68 -32.23
C ALA A 237 -10.33 -38.76 -33.31
N LEU A 238 -10.76 -37.62 -33.87
CA LEU A 238 -11.71 -37.55 -34.99
C LEU A 238 -11.16 -38.19 -36.27
N VAL A 239 -9.90 -37.94 -36.60
CA VAL A 239 -9.23 -38.56 -37.75
C VAL A 239 -9.14 -40.08 -37.57
N PHE A 240 -8.77 -40.53 -36.37
CA PHE A 240 -8.67 -41.96 -36.07
C PHE A 240 -10.04 -42.67 -36.14
N ALA A 241 -11.09 -42.07 -35.57
CA ALA A 241 -12.46 -42.57 -35.64
C ALA A 241 -12.97 -42.64 -37.09
N ARG A 242 -12.65 -41.65 -37.93
CA ARG A 242 -13.02 -41.63 -39.35
C ARG A 242 -12.30 -42.72 -40.16
N ARG A 243 -11.04 -43.04 -39.84
CA ARG A 243 -10.29 -44.13 -40.47
C ARG A 243 -10.85 -45.50 -40.09
N ARG A 244 -11.25 -45.71 -38.83
CA ARG A 244 -11.91 -46.95 -38.38
C ARG A 244 -13.25 -47.21 -39.08
N LYS A 245 -14.06 -46.19 -39.33
CA LYS A 245 -15.33 -46.34 -40.07
C LYS A 245 -15.19 -46.71 -41.55
N LYS A 246 -14.02 -46.52 -42.16
CA LYS A 246 -13.75 -46.90 -43.56
C LYS A 246 -13.21 -48.32 -43.72
N THR A 247 -12.85 -48.97 -42.60
CA THR A 247 -12.20 -50.30 -42.58
C THR A 247 -13.10 -51.40 -42.02
N ALA A 248 -14.37 -51.06 -41.72
CA ALA A 248 -15.46 -51.98 -41.44
C ALA A 248 -16.49 -51.87 -42.56
#